data_AF-A0AAD3RC00-F1
#
_entry.id   AF-A0AAD3RC00-F1
#
_cell.length_a   1.000
_cell.length_b   1.000
_cell.length_c   1.000
_cell.angle_alpha   90.00
_cell.angle_beta   90.00
_cell.angle_gamma   90.00
#
_symmetry.space_group_name_H-M   'P 1'
#
loop_
_entity.id
_entity.type
_entity.pdbx_description
1 polymer ?
#
loop_
_entity_poly.entity_id
_entity_poly.type
_entity_poly.pdbx_seq_one_letter_code
_entity_poly.pdbx_strand_id
1 'polypeptide(L)'
;MPLPAKDKSEKIFALSFVKLMRYDGTTLRDGEHDLIVYKAEAKKMEDSSLYLNLPATKLELEEKGYSTTGKSTQNLGNCTISKDSFQISTLVCSTKLTQNVDLLGLLKWRSNTSLLQQNLRQLMKVEGGEVVKFLQDTLDALFNIMMENSDSDTFDTLVFDALVFIIGLIADRKFQHFNPVLETYIRKHFSATLAYMKLTKVLKNYVDNAEKLTEQLLKAMKALEYIFKFIVRSRVLFNQLYENKGEADFVESLRNLFTSFNDMMNSNSENTGMVKGAALKYIPTIVNDVKLVFDPKEL
;
A
#
# COMPACT_ATOMS: atom_id res chain seq x y z
N MET A 1 -27.36 28.47 46.69
CA MET A 1 -27.95 29.23 45.57
C MET A 1 -26.81 29.56 44.61
N PRO A 2 -26.70 28.92 43.44
CA PRO A 2 -25.70 29.29 42.45
C PRO A 2 -26.07 30.67 41.89
N LEU A 3 -25.12 31.60 41.89
CA LEU A 3 -25.28 32.90 41.24
C LEU A 3 -25.47 32.66 39.73
N PRO A 4 -26.47 33.28 39.07
CA PRO A 4 -26.59 33.20 37.63
C PRO A 4 -25.44 33.98 37.00
N ALA A 5 -24.57 33.28 36.26
CA ALA A 5 -23.60 33.92 35.39
C ALA A 5 -24.37 34.78 34.39
N LYS A 6 -24.20 36.10 34.46
CA LYS A 6 -24.71 37.02 33.44
C LYS A 6 -24.04 36.64 32.13
N ASP A 7 -24.81 36.12 31.18
CA ASP A 7 -24.45 35.94 29.77
C ASP A 7 -24.09 37.31 29.15
N LYS A 8 -22.89 37.80 29.44
CA LYS A 8 -22.17 38.67 28.52
C LYS A 8 -21.69 37.76 27.43
N SER A 9 -22.10 38.01 26.17
CA SER A 9 -21.60 37.33 24.97
C SER A 9 -20.12 36.96 25.13
N GLU A 10 -19.85 35.71 25.47
CA GLU A 10 -18.51 35.28 25.82
C GLU A 10 -17.64 35.42 24.57
N LYS A 11 -16.60 36.25 24.67
CA LYS A 11 -15.64 36.41 23.57
C LYS A 11 -14.70 35.23 23.58
N ILE A 12 -14.33 34.75 22.40
CA ILE A 12 -13.29 33.73 22.24
C ILE A 12 -12.02 34.20 22.97
N PHE A 13 -11.59 33.42 23.95
CA PHE A 13 -10.45 33.76 24.82
C PHE A 13 -9.19 32.96 24.49
N ALA A 14 -9.33 31.87 23.72
CA ALA A 14 -8.25 31.00 23.30
C ALA A 14 -8.58 30.25 22.01
N LEU A 15 -7.55 29.78 21.30
CA LEU A 15 -7.65 28.98 20.08
C LEU A 15 -6.67 27.81 20.14
N SER A 16 -7.14 26.63 19.74
CA SER A 16 -6.32 25.45 19.48
C SER A 16 -6.76 24.85 18.15
N PHE A 17 -5.84 24.23 17.43
CA PHE A 17 -6.11 23.63 16.13
C PHE A 17 -5.22 22.42 15.90
N VAL A 18 -5.60 21.59 14.94
CA VAL A 18 -4.78 20.48 14.43
C VAL A 18 -4.87 20.44 12.91
N LYS A 19 -3.76 20.18 12.24
CA LYS A 19 -3.73 20.01 10.77
C LYS A 19 -4.10 18.57 10.45
N LEU A 20 -5.15 18.37 9.66
CA LEU A 20 -5.57 17.04 9.23
C LEU A 20 -4.56 16.37 8.30
N MET A 21 -3.76 17.16 7.58
CA MET A 21 -2.68 16.67 6.73
C MET A 21 -1.34 17.17 7.30
N ARG A 22 -0.39 16.24 7.44
CA ARG A 22 0.97 16.49 7.92
C ARG A 22 1.84 17.04 6.78
N TYR A 23 3.00 17.57 7.13
CA TYR A 23 3.93 18.15 6.14
C TYR A 23 4.46 17.13 5.13
N ASP A 24 4.52 15.85 5.53
CA ASP A 24 4.90 14.72 4.67
C ASP A 24 3.75 14.27 3.74
N GLY A 25 2.58 14.91 3.83
CA GLY A 25 1.39 14.63 3.03
C GLY A 25 0.54 13.46 3.55
N THR A 26 0.92 12.81 4.66
CA THR A 26 0.09 11.80 5.35
C THR A 26 -1.02 12.47 6.15
N THR A 27 -2.07 11.72 6.47
CA THR A 27 -3.15 12.22 7.35
C THR A 27 -2.71 12.22 8.83
N LEU A 28 -3.45 12.95 9.66
CA LEU A 28 -3.29 12.99 11.11
C LEU A 28 -3.26 11.56 11.69
N ARG A 29 -2.33 11.29 12.61
CA ARG A 29 -2.19 9.99 13.27
C ARG A 29 -3.30 9.77 14.29
N ASP A 30 -3.66 8.51 14.47
CA ASP A 30 -4.57 8.10 15.53
C ASP A 30 -3.92 8.29 16.91
N GLY A 31 -4.76 8.52 17.91
CA GLY A 31 -4.34 8.68 19.30
C GLY A 31 -4.57 10.10 19.84
N GLU A 32 -3.88 10.37 20.94
CA GLU A 32 -3.99 11.64 21.68
C GLU A 32 -3.09 12.72 21.08
N HIS A 33 -3.60 13.95 21.06
CA HIS A 33 -2.88 15.13 20.59
C HIS A 33 -2.97 16.22 21.65
N ASP A 34 -1.82 16.53 22.25
CA ASP A 34 -1.68 17.68 23.15
C ASP A 34 -1.56 18.96 22.33
N LEU A 35 -2.69 19.67 22.19
CA LEU A 35 -2.75 20.89 21.41
C LEU A 35 -2.20 22.07 22.19
N ILE A 36 -1.63 23.02 21.44
CA ILE A 36 -1.22 24.30 22.02
C ILE A 36 -2.45 25.19 22.14
N VAL A 37 -2.60 25.82 23.31
CA VAL A 37 -3.65 26.80 23.57
C VAL A 37 -3.10 28.19 23.32
N TYR A 38 -3.44 28.80 22.19
CA TYR A 38 -3.03 30.14 21.81
C TYR A 38 -3.98 31.21 22.36
N LYS A 39 -3.41 32.32 22.83
CA LYS A 39 -4.12 33.55 23.24
C LYS A 39 -3.69 34.70 22.33
N ALA A 40 -4.67 35.43 21.82
CA ALA A 40 -4.55 36.54 20.88
C ALA A 40 -5.87 37.33 20.87
N GLU A 41 -5.89 38.50 20.21
CA GLU A 41 -7.12 39.27 20.03
C GLU A 41 -8.11 38.50 19.14
N ALA A 42 -9.41 38.56 19.46
CA ALA A 42 -10.45 37.79 18.78
C ALA A 42 -10.42 37.89 17.24
N LYS A 43 -10.21 39.11 16.68
CA LYS A 43 -10.11 39.32 15.23
C LYS A 43 -8.95 38.56 14.57
N LYS A 44 -7.87 38.30 15.32
CA LYS A 44 -6.68 37.59 14.83
C LYS A 44 -6.84 36.07 14.96
N MET A 45 -7.67 35.60 15.90
CA MET A 45 -7.97 34.17 16.06
C MET A 45 -8.81 33.62 14.91
N GLU A 46 -9.60 34.47 14.24
CA GLU A 46 -10.43 34.07 13.09
C GLU A 46 -9.63 33.98 11.78
N ASP A 47 -8.39 34.49 11.74
CA ASP A 47 -7.56 34.46 10.53
C ASP A 47 -6.76 33.14 10.44
N SER A 48 -7.21 32.26 9.54
CA SER A 48 -6.55 30.98 9.28
C SER A 48 -5.11 31.09 8.80
N SER A 49 -4.76 32.18 8.10
CA SER A 49 -3.40 32.36 7.60
C SER A 49 -2.38 32.57 8.71
N LEU A 50 -2.83 33.09 9.86
CA LEU A 50 -1.97 33.32 11.03
C LEU A 50 -1.71 32.02 11.79
N TYR A 51 -2.75 31.29 12.19
CA TYR A 51 -2.55 30.11 13.04
C TYR A 51 -2.02 28.90 12.26
N LEU A 52 -2.32 28.74 10.96
CA LEU A 52 -1.82 27.59 10.19
C LEU A 52 -0.30 27.56 10.01
N ASN A 53 0.38 28.71 10.16
CA ASN A 53 1.84 28.79 10.13
C ASN A 53 2.49 28.46 11.50
N LEU A 54 1.70 28.34 12.56
CA LEU A 54 2.17 27.97 13.90
C LEU A 54 2.18 26.44 14.10
N PRO A 55 2.92 25.93 15.10
CA PRO A 55 2.81 24.55 15.55
C PRO A 55 1.42 24.25 16.10
N ALA A 56 0.88 23.07 15.81
CA ALA A 56 -0.43 22.66 16.33
C ALA A 56 -0.34 21.99 17.70
N THR A 57 0.70 21.16 17.89
CA THR A 57 0.87 20.31 19.07
C THR A 57 2.13 20.65 19.84
N LYS A 58 2.15 20.30 21.13
CA LYS A 58 3.35 20.46 21.98
C LYS A 58 4.55 19.68 21.40
N LEU A 59 4.29 18.51 20.80
CA LEU A 59 5.32 17.71 20.13
C LEU A 59 5.94 18.45 18.94
N GLU A 60 5.13 19.07 18.07
CA GLU A 60 5.64 19.85 16.93
C GLU A 60 6.45 21.08 17.40
N LEU A 61 6.07 21.66 18.53
CA LEU A 61 6.81 22.77 19.15
C LEU A 61 8.20 22.33 19.64
N GLU A 62 8.28 21.17 20.29
CA GLU A 62 9.53 20.58 20.77
C GLU A 62 10.47 20.17 19.62
N GLU A 63 9.93 19.59 18.54
CA GLU A 63 10.70 19.26 17.33
C GLU A 63 11.33 20.50 16.68
N LYS A 64 10.70 21.66 16.81
CA LYS A 64 11.22 22.96 16.33
C LYS A 64 12.23 23.60 17.30
N GLY A 65 12.61 22.90 18.37
CA GLY A 65 13.61 23.36 19.35
C GLY A 65 13.07 24.35 20.39
N TYR A 66 11.76 24.55 20.47
CA TYR A 66 11.14 25.40 21.48
C TYR A 66 10.82 24.54 22.71
N SER A 67 11.53 24.78 23.82
CA SER A 67 11.31 24.02 25.06
C SER A 67 10.05 24.50 25.80
N THR A 68 9.22 23.54 26.20
CA THR A 68 8.06 23.76 27.09
C THR A 68 8.47 23.82 28.57
N THR A 69 9.72 23.49 28.90
CA THR A 69 10.25 23.31 30.26
C THR A 69 10.83 24.58 30.91
N GLY A 70 10.60 25.76 30.33
CA GLY A 70 11.07 27.06 30.87
C GLY A 70 9.94 27.96 31.36
N LYS A 71 10.16 28.67 32.48
CA LYS A 71 9.21 29.61 33.12
C LYS A 71 8.80 30.84 32.30
N SER A 72 9.06 30.91 30.99
CA SER A 72 8.70 32.08 30.16
C SER A 72 7.49 31.78 29.27
N THR A 73 6.52 32.68 29.29
CA THR A 73 5.43 32.73 28.32
C THR A 73 6.06 32.95 26.95
N GLN A 74 6.09 31.92 26.10
CA GLN A 74 6.67 32.02 24.77
C GLN A 74 5.68 32.70 23.83
N ASN A 75 6.09 33.84 23.27
CA ASN A 75 5.39 34.48 22.17
C ASN A 75 5.92 33.87 20.88
N LEU A 76 5.02 33.27 20.08
CA LEU A 76 5.36 32.72 18.78
C LEU A 76 4.63 33.55 17.73
N GLY A 77 5.34 34.51 17.14
CA GLY A 77 4.76 35.55 16.31
C GLY A 77 3.81 36.46 17.11
N ASN A 78 2.60 36.68 16.58
CA ASN A 78 1.57 37.54 17.17
C ASN A 78 0.67 36.83 18.21
N CYS A 79 0.99 35.58 18.56
CA CYS A 79 0.19 34.75 19.47
C CYS A 79 1.00 34.40 20.72
N THR A 80 0.35 34.41 21.87
CA THR A 80 0.93 34.00 23.15
C THR A 80 0.50 32.58 23.48
N ILE A 81 1.45 31.72 23.88
CA ILE A 81 1.14 30.35 24.31
C ILE A 81 0.64 30.36 25.75
N SER A 82 -0.57 29.86 25.99
CA SER A 82 -1.13 29.70 27.32
C SER A 82 -0.51 28.51 28.06
N LYS A 83 -0.56 28.54 29.39
CA LYS A 83 -0.22 27.39 30.25
C LYS A 83 -1.36 26.38 30.38
N ASP A 84 -2.54 26.73 29.88
CA ASP A 84 -3.71 25.85 29.85
C ASP A 84 -3.39 24.61 28.99
N SER A 85 -3.96 23.46 29.34
CA SER A 85 -3.80 22.23 28.58
C SER A 85 -5.10 21.87 27.89
N PHE A 86 -5.00 21.50 26.62
CA PHE A 86 -6.13 21.01 25.84
C PHE A 86 -5.67 19.79 25.04
N GLN A 87 -6.33 18.66 25.25
CA GLN A 87 -6.01 17.40 24.61
C GLN A 87 -7.22 16.91 23.84
N ILE A 88 -6.99 16.41 22.63
CA ILE A 88 -8.00 15.71 21.84
C ILE A 88 -7.53 14.27 21.59
N SER A 89 -8.46 13.36 21.31
CA SER A 89 -8.15 12.01 20.83
C SER A 89 -8.84 11.79 19.50
N THR A 90 -8.11 11.28 18.51
CA THR A 90 -8.63 11.08 17.16
C THR A 90 -8.44 9.64 16.69
N LEU A 91 -9.42 9.14 15.94
CA LEU A 91 -9.34 7.91 15.16
C LEU A 91 -9.73 8.26 13.72
N VAL A 92 -8.77 8.26 12.80
CA VAL A 92 -8.95 8.72 11.42
C VAL A 92 -9.27 7.54 10.51
N CYS A 93 -10.50 7.48 10.05
CA CYS A 93 -10.99 6.45 9.12
C CYS A 93 -10.83 6.87 7.64
N SER A 94 -9.67 7.42 7.29
CA SER A 94 -9.43 7.89 5.92
C SER A 94 -9.25 6.73 4.94
N THR A 95 -10.05 6.74 3.87
CA THR A 95 -9.94 5.80 2.75
C THR A 95 -9.26 6.42 1.53
N LYS A 96 -8.75 7.67 1.64
CA LYS A 96 -8.10 8.40 0.55
C LYS A 96 -6.65 8.79 0.85
N LEU A 97 -6.34 9.07 2.11
CA LEU A 97 -5.02 9.49 2.57
C LEU A 97 -4.54 8.55 3.67
N THR A 98 -3.39 7.93 3.44
CA THR A 98 -2.74 7.03 4.39
C THR A 98 -2.02 7.80 5.51
N GLN A 99 -1.87 7.15 6.66
CA GLN A 99 -1.04 7.60 7.78
C GLN A 99 0.43 7.16 7.64
N ASN A 100 0.73 6.30 6.65
CA ASN A 100 2.05 5.74 6.44
C ASN A 100 2.77 6.41 5.25
N VAL A 101 3.97 6.92 5.51
CA VAL A 101 4.77 7.67 4.53
C VAL A 101 5.26 6.78 3.38
N ASP A 102 5.63 5.53 3.67
CA ASP A 102 6.13 4.60 2.66
C ASP A 102 5.03 4.20 1.67
N LEU A 103 3.82 3.91 2.19
CA LEU A 103 2.65 3.66 1.34
C LEU A 103 2.29 4.92 0.53
N LEU A 104 2.32 6.10 1.15
CA LEU A 104 2.06 7.36 0.44
C LEU A 104 3.06 7.57 -0.71
N GLY A 105 4.33 7.26 -0.48
CA GLY A 105 5.38 7.33 -1.48
C GLY A 105 5.09 6.47 -2.70
N LEU A 106 4.58 5.24 -2.48
CA LEU A 106 4.10 4.40 -3.57
C LEU A 106 2.85 4.97 -4.24
N LEU A 107 1.82 5.38 -3.50
CA LEU A 107 0.58 5.91 -4.09
C LEU A 107 0.82 7.19 -4.91
N LYS A 108 1.83 7.98 -4.52
CA LYS A 108 2.25 9.20 -5.23
C LYS A 108 3.52 9.02 -6.08
N TRP A 109 3.85 7.78 -6.48
CA TRP A 109 5.11 7.46 -7.14
C TRP A 109 5.46 8.32 -8.37
N ARG A 110 4.44 8.79 -9.12
CA ARG A 110 4.63 9.69 -10.27
C ARG A 110 5.22 11.06 -9.90
N SER A 111 5.09 11.47 -8.64
CA SER A 111 5.65 12.73 -8.14
C SER A 111 7.18 12.68 -8.01
N ASN A 112 7.76 11.49 -7.85
CA ASN A 112 9.20 11.30 -7.76
C ASN A 112 9.60 9.88 -8.18
N THR A 113 9.76 9.67 -9.49
CA THR A 113 10.10 8.36 -10.08
C THR A 113 11.50 7.87 -9.68
N SER A 114 12.40 8.76 -9.26
CA SER A 114 13.76 8.38 -8.82
C SER A 114 13.75 7.52 -7.55
N LEU A 115 12.71 7.65 -6.71
CA LEU A 115 12.55 6.88 -5.48
C LEU A 115 11.73 5.60 -5.66
N LEU A 116 11.30 5.27 -6.88
CA LEU A 116 10.35 4.18 -7.12
C LEU A 116 10.85 2.82 -6.64
N GLN A 117 12.11 2.50 -6.91
CA GLN A 117 12.75 1.28 -6.43
C GLN A 117 12.73 1.17 -4.90
N GLN A 118 12.98 2.29 -4.21
CA GLN A 118 12.94 2.37 -2.77
C GLN A 118 11.49 2.22 -2.26
N ASN A 119 10.53 2.92 -2.87
CA ASN A 119 9.12 2.87 -2.48
C ASN A 119 8.56 1.44 -2.57
N LEU A 120 8.86 0.71 -3.66
CA LEU A 120 8.47 -0.70 -3.80
C LEU A 120 9.06 -1.58 -2.68
N ARG A 121 10.33 -1.32 -2.28
CA ARG A 121 10.98 -2.05 -1.19
C ARG A 121 10.40 -1.71 0.19
N GLN A 122 10.03 -0.45 0.42
CA GLN A 122 9.45 -0.03 1.70
C GLN A 122 8.00 -0.48 1.85
N LEU A 123 7.23 -0.60 0.75
CA LEU A 123 5.87 -1.15 0.79
C LEU A 123 5.82 -2.50 1.52
N MET A 124 6.79 -3.38 1.25
CA MET A 124 6.88 -4.71 1.86
C MET A 124 7.19 -4.69 3.37
N LYS A 125 7.40 -3.52 3.96
CA LYS A 125 7.59 -3.30 5.39
C LYS A 125 6.44 -2.53 6.04
N VAL A 126 5.48 -2.05 5.24
CA VAL A 126 4.29 -1.34 5.75
C VAL A 126 3.43 -2.32 6.53
N GLU A 127 2.83 -1.84 7.62
CA GLU A 127 1.90 -2.65 8.39
C GLU A 127 0.72 -3.10 7.53
N GLY A 128 0.41 -4.40 7.55
CA GLY A 128 -0.64 -4.98 6.71
C GLY A 128 -2.00 -4.31 6.89
N GLY A 129 -2.32 -3.81 8.09
CA GLY A 129 -3.56 -3.08 8.36
C GLY A 129 -3.71 -1.80 7.53
N GLU A 130 -2.60 -1.13 7.22
CA GLU A 130 -2.63 0.05 6.37
C GLU A 130 -2.73 -0.36 4.88
N VAL A 131 -1.98 -1.37 4.46
CA VAL A 131 -2.03 -1.86 3.07
C VAL A 131 -3.43 -2.33 2.68
N VAL A 132 -4.13 -3.08 3.54
CA VAL A 132 -5.48 -3.59 3.23
C VAL A 132 -6.54 -2.50 3.17
N LYS A 133 -6.39 -1.38 3.90
CA LYS A 133 -7.29 -0.21 3.78
C LYS A 133 -7.23 0.41 2.37
N PHE A 134 -6.05 0.40 1.77
CA PHE A 134 -5.77 0.97 0.44
C PHE A 134 -5.49 -0.12 -0.60
N LEU A 135 -6.08 -1.31 -0.44
CA LEU A 135 -5.74 -2.48 -1.25
C LEU A 135 -5.87 -2.21 -2.76
N GLN A 136 -7.00 -1.62 -3.17
CA GLN A 136 -7.26 -1.28 -4.56
C GLN A 136 -6.23 -0.27 -5.09
N ASP A 137 -6.04 0.86 -4.41
CA ASP A 137 -5.11 1.91 -4.85
C ASP A 137 -3.66 1.40 -4.90
N THR A 138 -3.29 0.50 -3.98
CA THR A 138 -1.97 -0.14 -3.94
C THR A 138 -1.78 -1.06 -5.14
N LEU A 139 -2.75 -1.92 -5.44
CA LEU A 139 -2.68 -2.80 -6.61
C LEU A 139 -2.68 -2.01 -7.92
N ASP A 140 -3.51 -0.96 -8.03
CA ASP A 140 -3.54 -0.06 -9.18
C ASP A 140 -2.18 0.63 -9.35
N ALA A 141 -1.54 1.11 -8.27
CA ALA A 141 -0.21 1.68 -8.34
C ALA A 141 0.82 0.66 -8.87
N LEU A 142 0.83 -0.56 -8.31
CA LEU A 142 1.74 -1.64 -8.71
C LEU A 142 1.61 -2.00 -10.20
N PHE A 143 0.39 -2.22 -10.68
CA PHE A 143 0.18 -2.57 -12.08
C PHE A 143 0.41 -1.39 -13.03
N ASN A 144 0.08 -0.16 -12.63
CA ASN A 144 0.43 1.02 -13.42
C ASN A 144 1.95 1.18 -13.55
N ILE A 145 2.72 0.95 -12.49
CA ILE A 145 4.19 0.96 -12.54
C ILE A 145 4.68 -0.09 -13.55
N MET A 146 4.12 -1.29 -13.51
CA MET A 146 4.46 -2.38 -14.43
C MET A 146 4.12 -2.03 -15.89
N MET A 147 2.99 -1.36 -16.14
CA MET A 147 2.56 -0.99 -17.50
C MET A 147 3.29 0.23 -18.05
N GLU A 148 3.53 1.27 -17.25
CA GLU A 148 4.25 2.47 -17.68
C GLU A 148 5.75 2.23 -17.91
N ASN A 149 6.29 1.12 -17.40
CA ASN A 149 7.66 0.68 -17.64
C ASN A 149 7.67 -0.60 -18.49
N SER A 150 6.76 -0.74 -19.46
CA SER A 150 6.61 -1.96 -20.27
C SER A 150 7.89 -2.38 -21.01
N ASP A 151 8.66 -1.39 -21.46
CA ASP A 151 9.85 -1.58 -22.31
C ASP A 151 11.09 -2.03 -21.52
N SER A 152 10.98 -2.09 -20.19
CA SER A 152 12.05 -2.52 -19.30
C SER A 152 11.56 -3.55 -18.29
N ASP A 153 12.45 -4.42 -17.84
CA ASP A 153 12.18 -5.36 -16.75
C ASP A 153 12.62 -4.81 -15.37
N THR A 154 13.10 -3.56 -15.29
CA THR A 154 13.75 -2.98 -14.09
C THR A 154 12.93 -3.14 -12.82
N PHE A 155 11.61 -2.98 -12.90
CA PHE A 155 10.70 -3.02 -11.74
C PHE A 155 9.88 -4.30 -11.65
N ASP A 156 9.91 -5.16 -12.66
CA ASP A 156 9.01 -6.32 -12.78
C ASP A 156 9.12 -7.25 -11.57
N THR A 157 10.35 -7.58 -11.17
CA THR A 157 10.62 -8.42 -9.98
C THR A 157 10.13 -7.75 -8.69
N LEU A 158 10.34 -6.44 -8.54
CA LEU A 158 9.92 -5.71 -7.33
C LEU A 158 8.40 -5.58 -7.22
N VAL A 159 7.72 -5.36 -8.36
CA VAL A 159 6.26 -5.36 -8.41
C VAL A 159 5.73 -6.76 -8.11
N PHE A 160 6.35 -7.81 -8.65
CA PHE A 160 5.98 -9.18 -8.36
C PHE A 160 6.14 -9.52 -6.86
N ASP A 161 7.27 -9.17 -6.25
CA ASP A 161 7.51 -9.36 -4.81
C ASP A 161 6.48 -8.60 -3.96
N ALA A 162 6.14 -7.37 -4.35
CA ALA A 162 5.09 -6.58 -3.71
C ALA A 162 3.71 -7.24 -3.82
N LEU A 163 3.36 -7.79 -4.98
CA LEU A 163 2.11 -8.54 -5.17
C LEU A 163 2.07 -9.81 -4.29
N VAL A 164 3.16 -10.58 -4.26
CA VAL A 164 3.29 -11.77 -3.38
C VAL A 164 3.13 -11.38 -1.92
N PHE A 165 3.72 -10.25 -1.51
CA PHE A 165 3.57 -9.71 -0.16
C PHE A 165 2.11 -9.38 0.16
N ILE A 166 1.42 -8.64 -0.70
CA ILE A 166 0.01 -8.26 -0.49
C ILE A 166 -0.91 -9.49 -0.43
N ILE A 167 -0.73 -10.45 -1.34
CA ILE A 167 -1.49 -11.70 -1.32
C ILE A 167 -1.19 -12.49 -0.03
N GLY A 168 0.08 -12.53 0.38
CA GLY A 168 0.50 -13.15 1.64
C GLY A 168 -0.14 -12.51 2.87
N LEU A 169 -0.32 -11.18 2.89
CA LEU A 169 -1.06 -10.47 3.94
C LEU A 169 -2.51 -10.93 3.98
N ILE A 170 -3.19 -10.99 2.84
CA ILE A 170 -4.62 -11.34 2.75
C ILE A 170 -4.87 -12.82 3.09
N ALA A 171 -3.89 -13.69 2.82
CA ALA A 171 -3.93 -15.10 3.21
C ALA A 171 -3.79 -15.30 4.73
N ASP A 172 -3.32 -14.31 5.48
CA ASP A 172 -3.27 -14.35 6.94
C ASP A 172 -4.70 -14.32 7.54
N ARG A 173 -4.94 -15.11 8.59
CA ARG A 173 -6.22 -15.16 9.30
C ARG A 173 -6.67 -13.78 9.78
N LYS A 174 -5.74 -12.87 10.10
CA LYS A 174 -6.03 -11.49 10.50
C LYS A 174 -6.75 -10.71 9.39
N PHE A 175 -6.41 -10.97 8.13
CA PHE A 175 -6.89 -10.19 6.98
C PHE A 175 -7.74 -10.99 5.98
N GLN A 176 -8.05 -12.26 6.27
CA GLN A 176 -8.82 -13.13 5.37
C GLN A 176 -10.19 -12.57 4.93
N HIS A 177 -10.78 -11.65 5.69
CA HIS A 177 -12.04 -10.99 5.32
C HIS A 177 -11.89 -10.00 4.15
N PHE A 178 -10.65 -9.69 3.74
CA PHE A 178 -10.34 -8.93 2.53
C PHE A 178 -10.24 -9.80 1.26
N ASN A 179 -10.31 -11.13 1.34
CA ASN A 179 -10.33 -12.00 0.14
C ASN A 179 -11.43 -11.58 -0.86
N PRO A 180 -12.70 -11.31 -0.46
CA PRO A 180 -13.73 -10.83 -1.37
C PRO A 180 -13.38 -9.50 -2.05
N VAL A 181 -12.61 -8.63 -1.39
CA VAL A 181 -12.17 -7.34 -1.94
C VAL A 181 -11.13 -7.58 -3.05
N LEU A 182 -10.15 -8.46 -2.80
CA LEU A 182 -9.16 -8.86 -3.82
C LEU A 182 -9.83 -9.53 -5.03
N GLU A 183 -10.76 -10.46 -4.79
CA GLU A 183 -11.56 -11.11 -5.84
C GLU A 183 -12.35 -10.10 -6.68
N THR A 184 -13.00 -9.13 -6.01
CA THR A 184 -13.75 -8.07 -6.68
C THR A 184 -12.83 -7.18 -7.50
N TYR A 185 -11.64 -6.86 -6.98
CA TYR A 185 -10.63 -6.10 -7.70
C TYR A 185 -10.22 -6.79 -8.99
N ILE A 186 -9.81 -8.06 -8.92
CA ILE A 186 -9.41 -8.85 -10.09
C ILE A 186 -10.53 -8.89 -11.14
N ARG A 187 -11.78 -9.13 -10.70
CA ARG A 187 -12.91 -9.27 -11.60
C ARG A 187 -13.36 -7.96 -12.23
N LYS A 188 -13.40 -6.86 -11.47
CA LYS A 188 -14.09 -5.61 -11.88
C LYS A 188 -13.18 -4.41 -12.12
N HIS A 189 -12.05 -4.31 -11.43
CA HIS A 189 -11.23 -3.09 -11.42
C HIS A 189 -9.89 -3.26 -12.13
N PHE A 190 -9.33 -4.47 -12.10
CA PHE A 190 -8.07 -4.76 -12.77
C PHE A 190 -8.17 -4.56 -14.29
N SER A 191 -7.18 -3.86 -14.85
CA SER A 191 -7.18 -3.39 -16.25
C SER A 191 -5.84 -3.56 -16.98
N ALA A 192 -4.82 -4.14 -16.35
CA ALA A 192 -3.49 -4.27 -16.94
C ALA A 192 -3.42 -5.43 -17.94
N THR A 193 -3.50 -5.12 -19.24
CA THR A 193 -3.64 -6.12 -20.32
C THR A 193 -2.35 -6.83 -20.71
N LEU A 194 -1.18 -6.28 -20.37
CA LEU A 194 0.14 -6.88 -20.64
C LEU A 194 0.79 -7.48 -19.40
N ALA A 195 0.12 -7.41 -18.24
CA ALA A 195 0.67 -7.92 -16.99
C ALA A 195 0.94 -9.44 -17.03
N TYR A 196 0.15 -10.21 -17.78
CA TYR A 196 0.36 -11.66 -17.92
C TYR A 196 1.76 -12.00 -18.42
N MET A 197 2.32 -11.21 -19.35
CA MET A 197 3.64 -11.46 -19.93
C MET A 197 4.73 -11.32 -18.87
N LYS A 198 4.68 -10.21 -18.12
CA LYS A 198 5.66 -9.87 -17.08
C LYS A 198 5.54 -10.79 -15.87
N LEU A 199 4.32 -11.06 -15.40
CA LEU A 199 4.07 -11.96 -14.27
C LEU A 199 4.54 -13.39 -14.56
N THR A 200 4.19 -13.94 -15.73
CA THR A 200 4.63 -15.28 -16.14
C THR A 200 6.15 -15.36 -16.27
N LYS A 201 6.78 -14.33 -16.86
CA LYS A 201 8.25 -14.26 -17.01
C LYS A 201 8.97 -14.23 -15.65
N VAL A 202 8.54 -13.39 -14.71
CA VAL A 202 9.15 -13.32 -13.37
C VAL A 202 8.93 -14.62 -12.60
N LEU A 203 7.72 -15.18 -12.64
CA LEU A 203 7.43 -16.47 -12.00
C LEU A 203 8.31 -17.59 -12.58
N LYS A 204 8.45 -17.67 -13.90
CA LYS A 204 9.34 -18.64 -14.56
C LYS A 204 10.78 -18.47 -14.08
N ASN A 205 11.28 -17.23 -14.02
CA ASN A 205 12.63 -16.97 -13.51
C ASN A 205 12.82 -17.43 -12.06
N TYR A 206 11.79 -17.33 -11.21
CA TYR A 206 11.86 -17.84 -9.84
C TYR A 206 11.96 -19.36 -9.82
N VAL A 207 11.16 -20.05 -10.65
CA VAL A 207 11.16 -21.51 -10.78
C VAL A 207 12.49 -22.03 -11.36
N ASP A 208 12.99 -21.41 -12.43
CA ASP A 208 14.27 -21.78 -13.05
C ASP A 208 15.45 -21.63 -12.08
N ASN A 209 15.37 -20.67 -11.15
CA ASN A 209 16.40 -20.39 -10.16
C ASN A 209 15.98 -20.83 -8.75
N ALA A 210 15.14 -21.85 -8.63
CA ALA A 210 14.54 -22.29 -7.37
C ALA A 210 15.56 -22.49 -6.24
N GLU A 211 16.77 -22.99 -6.54
CA GLU A 211 17.82 -23.19 -5.54
C GLU A 211 18.28 -21.89 -4.88
N LYS A 212 18.47 -20.83 -5.69
CA LYS A 212 18.95 -19.51 -5.22
C LYS A 212 17.84 -18.66 -4.63
N LEU A 213 16.61 -18.83 -5.14
CA LEU A 213 15.43 -18.03 -4.79
C LEU A 213 14.42 -18.83 -3.96
N THR A 214 14.89 -19.81 -3.19
CA THR A 214 14.03 -20.78 -2.48
C THR A 214 12.96 -20.07 -1.62
N GLU A 215 13.34 -19.05 -0.86
CA GLU A 215 12.40 -18.33 0.02
C GLU A 215 11.38 -17.49 -0.76
N GLN A 216 11.83 -16.77 -1.79
CA GLN A 216 10.99 -15.95 -2.65
C GLN A 216 9.99 -16.83 -3.41
N LEU A 217 10.48 -17.93 -3.99
CA LEU A 217 9.65 -18.89 -4.68
C LEU A 217 8.64 -19.55 -3.73
N LEU A 218 9.04 -19.93 -2.51
CA LEU A 218 8.10 -20.50 -1.54
C LEU A 218 6.95 -19.52 -1.21
N LYS A 219 7.23 -18.22 -1.08
CA LYS A 219 6.19 -17.20 -0.89
C LYS A 219 5.31 -17.06 -2.13
N ALA A 220 5.92 -17.03 -3.33
CA ALA A 220 5.19 -16.99 -4.59
C ALA A 220 4.27 -18.21 -4.78
N MET A 221 4.73 -19.42 -4.40
CA MET A 221 3.91 -20.63 -4.46
C MET A 221 2.69 -20.56 -3.53
N LYS A 222 2.82 -19.96 -2.34
CA LYS A 222 1.68 -19.74 -1.45
C LYS A 222 0.67 -18.74 -2.01
N ALA A 223 1.13 -17.81 -2.84
CA ALA A 223 0.31 -16.81 -3.52
C ALA A 223 -0.15 -17.24 -4.93
N LEU A 224 0.22 -18.45 -5.38
CA LEU A 224 0.13 -18.89 -6.78
C LEU A 224 -1.29 -18.77 -7.36
N GLU A 225 -2.30 -19.14 -6.56
CA GLU A 225 -3.70 -19.05 -6.97
C GLU A 225 -4.06 -17.65 -7.45
N TYR A 226 -3.79 -16.62 -6.65
CA TYR A 226 -4.10 -15.24 -7.00
C TYR A 226 -3.18 -14.69 -8.09
N ILE A 227 -1.90 -15.09 -8.13
CA ILE A 227 -1.00 -14.74 -9.23
C ILE A 227 -1.57 -15.22 -10.57
N PHE A 228 -2.03 -16.46 -10.64
CA PHE A 228 -2.65 -17.01 -11.85
C PHE A 228 -3.99 -16.34 -12.17
N LYS A 229 -4.81 -15.98 -11.17
CA LYS A 229 -6.02 -15.17 -11.42
C LYS A 229 -5.68 -13.84 -12.10
N PHE A 230 -4.59 -13.16 -11.72
CA PHE A 230 -4.13 -11.96 -12.42
C PHE A 230 -3.64 -12.25 -13.84
N ILE A 231 -2.83 -13.29 -14.04
CA ILE A 231 -2.33 -13.71 -15.37
C ILE A 231 -3.50 -14.00 -16.32
N VAL A 232 -4.44 -14.85 -15.88
CA VAL A 232 -5.62 -15.24 -16.67
C VAL A 232 -6.51 -14.04 -16.95
N ARG A 233 -6.79 -13.20 -15.95
CA ARG A 233 -7.61 -12.00 -16.14
C ARG A 233 -6.95 -11.03 -17.12
N SER A 234 -5.64 -10.82 -17.00
CA SER A 234 -4.86 -9.96 -17.90
C SER A 234 -4.96 -10.46 -19.34
N ARG A 235 -4.84 -11.78 -19.57
CA ARG A 235 -5.00 -12.40 -20.89
C ARG A 235 -6.42 -12.25 -21.44
N VAL A 236 -7.46 -12.46 -20.62
CA VAL A 236 -8.86 -12.26 -21.02
C VAL A 236 -9.09 -10.81 -21.48
N LEU A 237 -8.57 -9.83 -20.74
CA LEU A 237 -8.67 -8.42 -21.12
C LEU A 237 -7.92 -8.11 -22.42
N PHE A 238 -6.73 -8.71 -22.61
CA PHE A 238 -5.99 -8.57 -23.86
C PHE A 238 -6.78 -9.12 -25.06
N ASN A 239 -7.38 -10.31 -24.92
CA ASN A 239 -8.17 -10.93 -25.98
C ASN A 239 -9.40 -10.09 -26.37
N GLN A 240 -10.02 -9.41 -25.40
CA GLN A 240 -11.14 -8.50 -25.65
C GLN A 240 -10.76 -7.28 -26.50
N LEU A 241 -9.50 -6.83 -26.44
CA LEU A 241 -9.03 -5.67 -27.19
C LEU A 241 -8.39 -6.03 -28.53
N TYR A 242 -7.77 -7.22 -28.62
CA TYR A 242 -6.89 -7.59 -29.74
C TYR A 242 -7.30 -8.87 -30.47
N GLU A 243 -8.50 -9.40 -30.22
CA GLU A 243 -9.12 -10.51 -30.97
C GLU A 243 -8.20 -11.75 -31.08
N ASN A 244 -7.76 -12.29 -29.94
CA ASN A 244 -6.89 -13.48 -29.82
C ASN A 244 -5.48 -13.36 -30.44
N LYS A 245 -5.01 -12.16 -30.79
CA LYS A 245 -3.59 -11.98 -31.14
C LYS A 245 -2.66 -12.47 -30.01
N GLY A 246 -1.49 -12.99 -30.39
CA GLY A 246 -0.49 -13.48 -29.44
C GLY A 246 -0.91 -14.72 -28.63
N GLU A 247 -1.91 -15.48 -29.08
CA GLU A 247 -2.34 -16.72 -28.42
C GLU A 247 -1.24 -17.78 -28.40
N ALA A 248 -0.57 -17.99 -29.53
CA ALA A 248 0.55 -18.91 -29.63
C ALA A 248 1.67 -18.55 -28.63
N ASP A 249 2.08 -17.28 -28.60
CA ASP A 249 3.13 -16.79 -27.69
C ASP A 249 2.73 -16.96 -26.21
N PHE A 250 1.45 -16.71 -25.88
CA PHE A 250 0.92 -16.91 -24.54
C PHE A 250 0.93 -18.38 -24.13
N VAL A 251 0.42 -19.26 -24.99
CA VAL A 251 0.38 -20.70 -24.77
C VAL A 251 1.80 -21.26 -24.63
N GLU A 252 2.72 -20.85 -25.50
CA GLU A 252 4.13 -21.23 -25.43
C GLU A 252 4.78 -20.74 -24.12
N SER A 253 4.52 -19.50 -23.71
CA SER A 253 5.04 -18.95 -22.44
C SER A 253 4.58 -19.76 -21.23
N LEU A 254 3.31 -20.15 -21.19
CA LEU A 254 2.77 -20.97 -20.10
C LEU A 254 3.25 -22.43 -20.16
N ARG A 255 3.36 -23.04 -21.36
CA ARG A 255 3.98 -24.36 -21.52
C ARG A 255 5.41 -24.34 -21.01
N ASN A 256 6.19 -23.33 -21.36
CA ASN A 256 7.56 -23.16 -20.88
C ASN A 256 7.63 -23.00 -19.36
N LEU A 257 6.67 -22.29 -18.74
CA LEU A 257 6.58 -22.21 -17.27
C LEU A 257 6.27 -23.58 -16.64
N PHE A 258 5.34 -24.35 -17.20
CA PHE A 258 5.02 -25.69 -16.69
C PHE A 258 6.18 -26.68 -16.89
N THR A 259 6.92 -26.57 -17.98
CA THR A 259 8.18 -27.31 -18.17
C THR A 259 9.19 -26.94 -17.07
N SER A 260 9.38 -25.65 -16.78
CA SER A 260 10.23 -25.22 -15.67
C SER A 260 9.79 -25.80 -14.32
N PHE A 261 8.48 -25.88 -14.06
CA PHE A 261 7.96 -26.54 -12.85
C PHE A 261 8.33 -28.02 -12.81
N ASN A 262 8.17 -28.74 -13.94
CA ASN A 262 8.53 -30.15 -14.03
C ASN A 262 10.04 -30.36 -13.80
N ASP A 263 10.88 -29.53 -14.40
CA ASP A 263 12.34 -29.57 -14.23
C ASP A 263 12.73 -29.31 -12.77
N MET A 264 12.13 -28.29 -12.14
CA MET A 264 12.30 -28.02 -10.72
C MET A 264 11.88 -29.24 -9.87
N MET A 265 10.74 -29.87 -10.15
CA MET A 265 10.28 -31.07 -9.43
C MET A 265 11.25 -32.26 -9.58
N ASN A 266 11.85 -32.42 -10.76
CA ASN A 266 12.80 -33.51 -11.07
C ASN A 266 14.24 -33.25 -10.59
N SER A 267 14.57 -32.01 -10.19
CA SER A 267 15.90 -31.68 -9.68
C SER A 267 16.25 -32.47 -8.40
N ASN A 268 17.49 -32.91 -8.22
CA ASN A 268 17.90 -33.65 -7.01
C ASN A 268 18.35 -32.72 -5.86
N SER A 269 17.92 -31.46 -5.88
CA SER A 269 18.39 -30.45 -4.94
C SER A 269 17.69 -30.54 -3.58
N GLU A 270 18.43 -30.83 -2.51
CA GLU A 270 17.89 -30.93 -1.14
C GLU A 270 17.23 -29.63 -0.67
N ASN A 271 17.76 -28.48 -1.10
CA ASN A 271 17.26 -27.15 -0.70
C ASN A 271 15.87 -26.82 -1.25
N THR A 272 15.40 -27.53 -2.29
CA THR A 272 14.12 -27.25 -2.95
C THR A 272 12.93 -28.01 -2.37
N GLY A 273 13.14 -28.88 -1.37
CA GLY A 273 12.11 -29.79 -0.84
C GLY A 273 10.83 -29.08 -0.39
N MET A 274 10.94 -27.96 0.33
CA MET A 274 9.77 -27.18 0.79
C MET A 274 9.00 -26.56 -0.38
N VAL A 275 9.71 -26.06 -1.40
CA VAL A 275 9.11 -25.47 -2.59
C VAL A 275 8.36 -26.53 -3.38
N LYS A 276 8.94 -27.72 -3.55
CA LYS A 276 8.26 -28.86 -4.21
C LYS A 276 6.98 -29.25 -3.50
N GLY A 277 7.01 -29.33 -2.16
CA GLY A 277 5.82 -29.57 -1.35
C GLY A 277 4.75 -28.48 -1.54
N ALA A 278 5.16 -27.21 -1.61
CA ALA A 278 4.25 -26.11 -1.92
C ALA A 278 3.70 -26.20 -3.35
N ALA A 279 4.52 -26.58 -4.34
CA ALA A 279 4.10 -26.78 -5.72
C ALA A 279 3.00 -27.84 -5.84
N LEU A 280 3.20 -29.00 -5.22
CA LEU A 280 2.18 -30.05 -5.18
C LEU A 280 0.87 -29.60 -4.52
N LYS A 281 0.94 -28.69 -3.55
CA LYS A 281 -0.24 -28.14 -2.87
C LYS A 281 -0.99 -27.10 -3.69
N TYR A 282 -0.27 -26.18 -4.36
CA TYR A 282 -0.86 -24.97 -4.95
C TYR A 282 -1.00 -25.03 -6.47
N ILE A 283 -0.22 -25.83 -7.21
CA ILE A 283 -0.43 -26.00 -8.66
C ILE A 283 -1.83 -26.56 -8.98
N PRO A 284 -2.41 -27.50 -8.21
CA PRO A 284 -3.78 -27.95 -8.50
C PRO A 284 -4.84 -26.85 -8.39
N THR A 285 -4.59 -25.78 -7.61
CA THR A 285 -5.60 -24.73 -7.39
C THR A 285 -5.76 -23.82 -8.61
N ILE A 286 -4.74 -23.70 -9.46
CA ILE A 286 -4.76 -22.83 -10.65
C ILE A 286 -5.43 -23.46 -11.87
N VAL A 287 -5.65 -24.79 -11.86
CA VAL A 287 -6.15 -25.54 -13.04
C VAL A 287 -7.49 -25.00 -13.54
N ASN A 288 -8.38 -24.61 -12.63
CA ASN A 288 -9.70 -24.09 -13.02
C ASN A 288 -9.61 -22.72 -13.69
N ASP A 289 -8.67 -21.86 -13.26
CA ASP A 289 -8.45 -20.55 -13.89
C ASP A 289 -7.75 -20.71 -15.25
N VAL A 290 -6.76 -21.61 -15.34
CA VAL A 290 -6.02 -21.87 -16.60
C VAL A 290 -6.94 -22.44 -17.68
N LYS A 291 -7.94 -23.26 -17.32
CA LYS A 291 -8.98 -23.75 -18.25
C LYS A 291 -9.78 -22.65 -18.95
N LEU A 292 -9.81 -21.43 -18.42
CA LEU A 292 -10.50 -20.30 -19.06
C LEU A 292 -9.76 -19.77 -20.29
N VAL A 293 -8.46 -20.08 -20.41
CA VAL A 293 -7.57 -19.55 -21.46
C VAL A 293 -6.85 -20.65 -22.24
N PHE A 294 -7.10 -21.92 -21.94
CA PHE A 294 -6.59 -23.09 -22.67
C PHE A 294 -7.73 -23.97 -23.16
N ASP A 295 -7.54 -24.62 -24.31
CA ASP A 295 -8.41 -25.69 -24.75
C ASP A 295 -8.34 -26.85 -23.74
N PRO A 296 -9.48 -27.35 -23.21
CA PRO A 296 -9.54 -28.50 -22.29
C PRO A 296 -8.82 -29.77 -22.78
N LYS A 297 -8.53 -29.88 -24.09
CA LYS A 297 -7.80 -31.03 -24.66
C LYS A 297 -6.28 -30.93 -24.53
N GLU A 298 -5.74 -29.76 -24.22
CA GLU A 298 -4.29 -29.50 -24.08
C GLU A 298 -3.80 -29.46 -22.62
N LEU A 299 -4.73 -29.59 -21.66
CA LEU A 299 -4.51 -29.60 -20.21
C LEU A 299 -4.54 -31.03 -19.64
#